data_AF-G4R8R9-F1
#
_entry.id   AF-G4R8R9-F1
#
_cell.length_a   1.000
_cell.length_b   1.000
_cell.length_c   1.000
_cell.angle_alpha   90.00
_cell.angle_beta   90.00
_cell.angle_gamma   90.00
#
_symmetry.space_group_name_H-M   'P 1'
#
loop_
_entity.id
_entity.type
_entity.pdbx_description
1 polymer ?
#
loop_
_entity_poly.entity_id
_entity_poly.type
_entity_poly.pdbx_seq_one_letter_code
_entity_poly.pdbx_strand_id
1 'polypeptide(L)'
;MSPEAFLKLPQPVRFLLLGGLAAAINWLVRFPLSLVLPFPAAVFVAYLIGMSAGFTLYRAYVFPNSARPVAAQATLFLIVNAIGAVIVMAVSLVLLDHLLPAIGWRFLPEALAHGTAIGVGAVANFFGHKYLSFRAAPERAENLT
;
A
#
# COMPACT_ATOMS: atom_id res chain seq x y z
N MET A 1 2.00 -12.42 -19.19
CA MET A 1 2.26 -13.38 -18.09
C MET A 1 0.94 -14.07 -17.77
N SER A 2 0.89 -15.39 -17.62
CA SER A 2 -0.35 -16.07 -17.21
C SER A 2 -0.68 -15.78 -15.73
N PRO A 3 -1.96 -15.83 -15.32
CA PRO A 3 -2.35 -15.64 -13.91
C PRO A 3 -1.59 -16.57 -12.94
N GLU A 4 -1.37 -17.83 -13.34
CA GLU A 4 -0.60 -18.80 -12.55
C GLU A 4 0.86 -18.39 -12.36
N ALA A 5 1.50 -17.88 -13.42
CA ALA A 5 2.88 -17.41 -13.34
C ALA A 5 3.00 -16.18 -12.41
N PHE A 6 1.98 -15.32 -12.38
CA PHE A 6 1.95 -14.18 -11.46
C PHE A 6 1.86 -14.63 -10.00
N LEU A 7 1.00 -15.62 -9.69
CA LEU A 7 0.84 -16.12 -8.32
C LEU A 7 2.10 -16.81 -7.76
N LYS A 8 2.98 -17.30 -8.63
CA LYS A 8 4.28 -17.88 -8.26
C LYS A 8 5.33 -16.83 -7.86
N LEU A 9 5.10 -15.54 -8.12
CA LEU A 9 6.01 -14.48 -7.70
C LEU A 9 6.07 -14.36 -6.17
N PRO A 10 7.22 -13.96 -5.60
CA PRO A 10 7.33 -13.69 -4.17
C PRO A 10 6.25 -12.71 -3.71
N GLN A 11 5.66 -12.97 -2.53
CA GLN A 11 4.54 -12.16 -2.02
C GLN A 11 4.87 -10.65 -1.93
N PRO A 12 6.07 -10.20 -1.49
CA PRO A 12 6.44 -8.79 -1.52
C PRO A 12 6.50 -8.19 -2.93
N VAL A 13 6.90 -8.97 -3.94
CA VAL A 13 6.95 -8.51 -5.33
C VAL A 13 5.54 -8.29 -5.86
N ARG A 14 4.62 -9.23 -5.62
CA ARG A 14 3.20 -9.04 -5.98
C ARG A 14 2.59 -7.84 -5.27
N PHE A 15 2.93 -7.63 -3.99
CA PHE A 15 2.51 -6.48 -3.22
C PHE A 15 2.95 -5.16 -3.87
N LEU A 16 4.23 -5.02 -4.21
CA LEU A 16 4.75 -3.80 -4.84
C LEU A 16 4.15 -3.58 -6.23
N LEU A 17 4.01 -4.63 -7.05
CA LEU A 17 3.42 -4.52 -8.39
C LEU A 17 1.95 -4.08 -8.34
N LEU A 18 1.14 -4.71 -7.48
CA LEU A 18 -0.29 -4.40 -7.41
C LEU A 18 -0.58 -3.13 -6.60
N GLY A 19 0.27 -2.79 -5.63
CA GLY A 19 0.22 -1.51 -4.94
C GLY A 19 0.59 -0.36 -5.87
N GLY A 20 1.64 -0.55 -6.67
CA GLY A 20 2.02 0.38 -7.74
C GLY A 20 0.91 0.55 -8.78
N LEU A 21 0.25 -0.54 -9.19
CA LEU A 21 -0.92 -0.48 -10.07
C LEU A 21 -2.08 0.30 -9.43
N ALA A 22 -2.39 0.06 -8.16
CA ALA A 22 -3.45 0.78 -7.45
C ALA A 22 -3.14 2.29 -7.35
N ALA A 23 -1.88 2.65 -7.09
CA ALA A 23 -1.41 4.04 -7.10
C ALA A 23 -1.51 4.67 -8.50
N ALA A 24 -1.14 3.92 -9.56
CA ALA A 24 -1.28 4.37 -10.94
C ALA A 24 -2.75 4.57 -11.31
N ILE A 25 -3.66 3.67 -10.90
CA ILE A 25 -5.11 3.82 -11.08
C ILE A 25 -5.59 5.10 -10.41
N ASN A 26 -5.27 5.31 -9.13
CA ASN A 26 -5.60 6.55 -8.40
C ASN A 26 -5.15 7.79 -9.18
N TRP A 27 -3.90 7.82 -9.62
CA TRP A 27 -3.36 8.97 -10.33
C TRP A 27 -4.01 9.18 -11.71
N LEU A 28 -4.20 8.12 -12.50
CA LEU A 28 -4.72 8.19 -13.87
C LEU A 28 -6.21 8.52 -13.91
N VAL A 29 -7.04 7.96 -13.02
CA VAL A 29 -8.49 8.23 -13.05
C VAL A 29 -8.84 9.66 -12.63
N ARG A 30 -7.95 10.34 -11.90
CA ARG A 30 -8.13 11.76 -11.53
C ARG A 30 -8.23 12.67 -12.75
N PHE A 31 -7.56 12.36 -13.87
CA PHE A 31 -7.57 13.18 -15.08
C PHE A 31 -8.96 13.27 -15.73
N PRO A 32 -9.64 12.17 -16.11
CA PRO A 32 -10.99 12.24 -16.63
C PRO A 32 -12.00 12.76 -15.58
N LEU A 33 -11.83 12.43 -14.29
CA LEU A 33 -12.69 12.97 -13.23
C LEU A 33 -12.62 14.50 -13.14
N SER A 34 -11.46 15.10 -13.41
CA SER A 34 -11.28 16.55 -13.37
C SER A 34 -11.94 17.29 -14.54
N LEU A 35 -12.46 16.57 -15.53
CA LEU A 35 -13.30 17.15 -16.59
C LEU A 35 -14.73 17.44 -16.11
N VAL A 36 -15.17 16.76 -15.04
CA VAL A 36 -16.56 16.81 -14.54
C VAL A 36 -16.67 17.19 -13.07
N LEU A 37 -15.56 17.16 -12.30
CA LEU A 37 -15.52 17.50 -10.88
C LEU A 37 -14.46 18.60 -10.60
N PRO A 38 -14.69 19.46 -9.58
CA PRO A 38 -13.64 20.31 -9.03
C PRO A 38 -12.45 19.49 -8.53
N PHE A 39 -11.24 20.06 -8.59
CA PHE A 39 -10.01 19.34 -8.28
C PHE A 39 -10.02 18.58 -6.94
N PRO A 40 -10.46 19.15 -5.80
CA PRO A 40 -10.50 18.40 -4.53
C PRO A 40 -11.42 17.17 -4.58
N ALA A 41 -12.58 17.31 -5.24
CA ALA A 41 -13.52 16.20 -5.40
C ALA A 41 -12.96 15.12 -6.35
N ALA A 42 -12.31 15.52 -7.44
CA ALA A 42 -11.66 14.59 -8.36
C ALA A 42 -10.55 13.77 -7.67
N VAL A 43 -9.72 14.41 -6.85
CA VAL A 43 -8.67 13.74 -6.06
C VAL A 43 -9.28 12.78 -5.05
N PHE A 44 -10.31 13.21 -4.31
CA PHE A 44 -10.97 12.36 -3.32
C PHE A 44 -11.61 11.11 -3.96
N VAL A 45 -12.37 11.28 -5.05
CA VAL A 45 -13.00 10.16 -5.77
C VAL A 45 -11.95 9.22 -6.36
N ALA A 46 -10.88 9.78 -6.96
CA ALA A 46 -9.78 8.99 -7.48
C ALA A 46 -9.09 8.15 -6.40
N TYR A 47 -8.90 8.72 -5.21
CA TYR A 47 -8.36 8.00 -4.06
C TYR A 47 -9.25 6.82 -3.65
N LEU A 48 -10.58 7.02 -3.59
CA LEU A 48 -11.52 5.92 -3.29
C LEU A 48 -11.46 4.79 -4.33
N ILE A 49 -11.33 5.12 -5.61
CA ILE A 49 -11.18 4.14 -6.70
C ILE A 49 -9.87 3.37 -6.54
N GLY A 50 -8.76 4.07 -6.33
CA GLY A 50 -7.45 3.45 -6.10
C GLY A 50 -7.41 2.55 -4.87
N MET A 51 -7.99 3.01 -3.76
CA MET A 51 -8.11 2.22 -2.53
C MET A 51 -8.96 0.96 -2.73
N SER A 52 -10.06 1.07 -3.47
CA SER A 52 -10.90 -0.08 -3.82
C SER A 52 -10.14 -1.08 -4.69
N ALA A 53 -9.45 -0.60 -5.73
CA ALA A 53 -8.60 -1.45 -6.56
C ALA A 53 -7.52 -2.15 -5.73
N GLY A 54 -6.79 -1.41 -4.88
CA GLY A 54 -5.74 -1.95 -4.00
C GLY A 54 -6.26 -3.03 -3.05
N PHE A 55 -7.38 -2.77 -2.37
CA PHE A 55 -8.03 -3.75 -1.49
C PHE A 55 -8.37 -5.05 -2.25
N THR A 56 -9.00 -4.91 -3.41
CA THR A 56 -9.47 -6.05 -4.21
C THR A 56 -8.31 -6.86 -4.76
N LEU A 57 -7.27 -6.19 -5.27
CA LEU A 57 -6.06 -6.80 -5.81
C LEU A 57 -5.23 -7.52 -4.72
N TYR A 58 -5.05 -6.89 -3.56
CA TYR A 58 -4.32 -7.51 -2.46
C TYR A 58 -5.03 -8.74 -1.92
N ARG A 59 -6.35 -8.64 -1.72
CA ARG A 59 -7.16 -9.78 -1.30
C ARG A 59 -7.10 -10.93 -2.30
N ALA A 60 -7.21 -10.65 -3.60
CA ALA A 60 -7.26 -11.69 -4.62
C ALA A 60 -5.90 -12.32 -4.92
N TYR A 61 -4.82 -11.53 -4.95
CA TYR A 61 -3.56 -11.97 -5.55
C TYR A 61 -2.35 -11.91 -4.63
N VAL A 62 -2.38 -11.14 -3.53
CA VAL A 62 -1.24 -11.03 -2.60
C VAL A 62 -1.48 -11.88 -1.35
N PHE A 63 -2.69 -11.82 -0.80
CA PHE A 63 -3.10 -12.49 0.44
C PHE A 63 -4.42 -13.27 0.28
N PRO A 64 -4.49 -14.26 -0.65
CA PRO A 64 -5.74 -14.96 -0.99
C PRO A 64 -6.35 -15.78 0.17
N ASN A 65 -5.53 -16.24 1.11
CA ASN A 65 -5.92 -17.21 2.15
C ASN A 65 -6.33 -16.55 3.47
N SER A 66 -6.85 -15.32 3.45
CA SER A 66 -7.26 -14.66 4.69
C SER A 66 -8.48 -15.34 5.31
N ALA A 67 -8.41 -15.61 6.61
CA ALA A 67 -9.51 -16.20 7.39
C ALA A 67 -10.50 -15.18 7.95
N ARG A 68 -10.27 -13.88 7.72
CA ARG A 68 -11.11 -12.81 8.29
C ARG A 68 -12.36 -12.57 7.43
N PRO A 69 -13.49 -12.17 8.03
CA PRO A 69 -14.62 -11.63 7.28
C PRO A 69 -14.21 -10.41 6.44
N VAL A 70 -14.81 -10.24 5.25
CA VAL A 70 -14.45 -9.16 4.31
C VAL A 70 -14.54 -7.77 4.94
N ALA A 71 -15.57 -7.50 5.75
CA ALA A 71 -15.72 -6.23 6.46
C ALA A 71 -14.53 -5.93 7.38
N ALA A 72 -14.07 -6.93 8.14
CA ALA A 72 -12.89 -6.77 9.00
C ALA A 72 -11.60 -6.58 8.20
N GLN A 73 -11.46 -7.24 7.04
CA GLN A 73 -10.33 -7.01 6.14
C GLN A 73 -10.32 -5.57 5.64
N ALA A 74 -11.48 -5.04 5.22
CA ALA A 74 -11.62 -3.67 4.72
C ALA A 74 -11.30 -2.63 5.79
N THR A 75 -11.85 -2.75 7.01
CA THR A 75 -11.56 -1.85 8.12
C THR A 75 -10.07 -1.83 8.47
N LEU A 76 -9.46 -3.02 8.62
CA LEU A 76 -8.04 -3.11 8.93
C LEU A 76 -7.16 -2.67 7.76
N PHE A 77 -7.60 -2.84 6.51
CA PHE A 77 -6.90 -2.32 5.35
C PHE A 77 -6.82 -0.79 5.39
N LEU A 78 -7.94 -0.12 5.70
CA LEU A 78 -7.97 1.34 5.85
C LEU A 78 -7.08 1.81 7.01
N ILE A 79 -7.15 1.14 8.17
CA ILE A 79 -6.33 1.48 9.34
C ILE A 79 -4.83 1.34 9.02
N VAL A 80 -4.42 0.21 8.41
CA VAL A 80 -3.01 -0.02 8.07
C VAL A 80 -2.51 1.02 7.07
N ASN A 81 -3.29 1.37 6.05
CA ASN A 81 -2.91 2.43 5.10
C ASN A 81 -2.81 3.80 5.78
N ALA A 82 -3.73 4.14 6.69
CA ALA A 82 -3.68 5.39 7.44
C ALA A 82 -2.43 5.48 8.32
N ILE A 83 -2.09 4.40 9.05
CA ILE A 83 -0.85 4.30 9.81
C ILE A 83 0.37 4.41 8.88
N GLY A 84 0.33 3.74 7.73
CA GLY A 84 1.36 3.83 6.71
C GLY A 84 1.60 5.26 6.23
N ALA A 85 0.55 6.03 5.98
CA ALA A 85 0.66 7.44 5.60
C ALA A 85 1.31 8.29 6.71
N VAL A 86 0.95 8.03 7.98
CA VAL A 86 1.60 8.68 9.13
C VAL A 86 3.09 8.31 9.22
N ILE A 87 3.45 7.05 8.98
CA ILE A 87 4.86 6.61 8.94
C ILE A 87 5.62 7.33 7.82
N VAL A 88 5.05 7.39 6.61
CA VAL A 88 5.68 8.10 5.47
C VAL A 88 5.89 9.57 5.82
N MET A 89 4.90 10.24 6.40
CA MET A 89 5.01 11.64 6.81
C MET A 89 6.11 11.82 7.86
N ALA A 90 6.07 11.06 8.95
CA ALA A 90 7.03 11.18 10.05
C ALA A 90 8.47 10.90 9.59
N VAL A 91 8.68 9.85 8.80
CA VAL A 91 10.01 9.51 8.26
C VAL A 91 10.48 10.58 7.27
N SER A 92 9.59 11.14 6.44
CA SER A 92 9.94 12.24 5.53
C SER A 92 10.45 13.44 6.32
N LEU A 93 9.75 13.86 7.37
CA LEU A 93 10.14 15.00 8.21
C LEU A 93 11.46 14.73 8.94
N VAL A 94 11.63 13.56 9.55
CA VAL A 94 12.89 13.20 10.24
C VAL A 94 14.08 13.21 9.26
N LEU A 95 13.89 12.68 8.05
CA LEU A 95 14.95 12.71 7.04
C LEU A 95 15.26 14.14 6.59
N LEU A 96 14.23 14.92 6.29
CA LEU A 96 14.38 16.27 5.73
C LEU A 96 14.95 17.26 6.75
N ASP A 97 14.48 17.22 7.99
CA ASP A 97 14.78 18.26 8.99
C ASP A 97 15.99 17.90 9.88
N HIS A 98 16.41 16.62 9.90
CA HIS A 98 17.49 16.18 10.79
C HIS A 98 18.59 15.40 10.05
N LEU A 99 18.26 14.29 9.38
CA LEU A 99 19.27 13.37 8.86
C LEU A 99 20.02 13.92 7.63
N LEU A 100 19.29 14.38 6.61
CA LEU A 100 19.89 14.92 5.38
C LEU A 100 20.74 16.17 5.63
N PRO A 101 20.29 17.16 6.45
CA PRO A 101 21.12 18.29 6.82
C PRO A 101 22.37 17.89 7.60
N ALA A 102 22.28 16.92 8.53
CA ALA A 102 23.40 16.48 9.35
C ALA A 102 24.55 15.86 8.52
N ILE A 103 24.24 15.24 7.38
CA ILE A 103 25.23 14.70 6.44
C ILE A 103 25.58 15.69 5.30
N GLY A 104 25.06 16.92 5.35
CA GLY A 104 25.30 17.94 4.33
C GLY A 104 24.66 17.67 2.97
N TRP A 105 23.64 16.81 2.90
CA TRP A 105 22.98 16.47 1.65
C TRP A 105 22.10 17.61 1.15
N ARG A 106 22.32 18.06 -0.09
CA ARG A 106 21.59 19.21 -0.69
C ARG A 106 20.90 18.91 -2.02
N PHE A 107 21.14 17.75 -2.61
CA PHE A 107 20.57 17.41 -3.92
C PHE A 107 19.18 16.79 -3.77
N LEU A 108 18.14 17.50 -4.21
CA LEU A 108 16.74 17.04 -4.16
C LEU A 108 16.33 16.43 -2.79
N PRO A 109 16.56 17.13 -1.67
CA PRO A 109 16.39 16.55 -0.33
C PRO A 109 14.96 16.08 -0.07
N GLU A 110 13.94 16.82 -0.52
CA GLU A 110 12.54 16.43 -0.40
C GLU A 110 12.22 15.14 -1.15
N ALA A 111 12.72 14.99 -2.38
CA ALA A 111 12.50 13.79 -3.18
C ALA A 111 13.18 12.56 -2.55
N LEU A 112 14.41 12.73 -2.04
CA LEU A 112 15.13 11.65 -1.35
C LEU A 112 14.44 11.26 -0.03
N ALA A 113 14.05 12.26 0.78
CA ALA A 113 13.34 12.03 2.04
C ALA A 113 12.01 11.31 1.79
N HIS A 114 11.19 11.84 0.89
CA HIS A 114 9.88 11.26 0.59
C HIS A 114 9.98 9.88 -0.08
N GLY A 115 10.88 9.71 -1.05
CA GLY A 115 11.11 8.42 -1.71
C GLY A 115 11.58 7.34 -0.74
N THR A 116 12.50 7.68 0.18
CA THR A 116 12.95 6.76 1.23
C THR A 116 11.80 6.43 2.19
N ALA A 117 11.03 7.44 2.60
CA ALA A 117 9.88 7.25 3.46
C ALA A 117 8.79 6.38 2.83
N ILE A 118 8.52 6.51 1.53
CA ILE A 118 7.63 5.60 0.77
C ILE A 118 8.14 4.17 0.87
N GLY A 119 9.44 3.93 0.70
CA GLY A 119 10.05 2.60 0.85
C GLY A 119 9.82 2.01 2.24
N VAL A 120 10.10 2.78 3.30
CA VAL A 120 9.86 2.38 4.70
C VAL A 120 8.37 2.10 4.94
N GLY A 121 7.50 3.00 4.48
CA GLY A 121 6.05 2.85 4.57
C GLY A 121 5.51 1.64 3.82
N ALA A 122 6.09 1.28 2.68
CA ALA A 122 5.72 0.10 1.91
C ALA A 122 6.05 -1.19 2.68
N VAL A 123 7.22 -1.25 3.33
CA VAL A 123 7.61 -2.37 4.20
C VAL A 123 6.65 -2.49 5.39
N ALA A 124 6.37 -1.37 6.07
CA ALA A 124 5.42 -1.35 7.19
C ALA A 124 4.01 -1.79 6.76
N ASN A 125 3.50 -1.26 5.64
CA ASN A 125 2.21 -1.67 5.09
C ASN A 125 2.19 -3.15 4.71
N PHE A 126 3.25 -3.67 4.10
CA PHE A 126 3.32 -5.08 3.74
C PHE A 126 3.07 -5.97 4.96
N PHE A 127 3.78 -5.72 6.06
CA PHE A 127 3.61 -6.48 7.29
C PHE A 127 2.27 -6.23 7.97
N GLY A 128 1.80 -4.98 8.01
CA GLY A 128 0.48 -4.63 8.54
C GLY A 128 -0.63 -5.38 7.81
N HIS A 129 -0.58 -5.43 6.48
CA HIS A 129 -1.56 -6.16 5.69
C HIS A 129 -1.42 -7.68 5.85
N LYS A 130 -0.20 -8.21 5.84
CA LYS A 130 0.06 -9.65 6.00
C LYS A 130 -0.43 -10.19 7.34
N TYR A 131 -0.18 -9.46 8.43
CA TYR A 131 -0.44 -9.95 9.78
C TYR A 131 -1.73 -9.41 10.41
N LEU A 132 -2.25 -8.28 9.94
CA LEU A 132 -3.49 -7.68 10.45
C LEU A 132 -4.61 -7.81 9.43
N SER A 133 -4.55 -7.06 8.31
CA SER A 133 -5.68 -6.91 7.38
C SER A 133 -6.11 -8.23 6.76
N PHE A 134 -5.15 -9.01 6.27
CA PHE A 134 -5.37 -10.27 5.54
C PHE A 134 -4.76 -11.47 6.25
N ARG A 135 -4.75 -11.46 7.59
CA ARG A 135 -4.20 -12.55 8.39
C ARG A 135 -4.76 -13.90 7.93
N ALA A 136 -3.85 -14.83 7.62
CA ALA A 136 -4.20 -16.19 7.24
C ALA A 136 -4.74 -16.97 8.45
N ALA A 137 -5.50 -18.05 8.20
CA ALA A 137 -5.79 -19.03 9.23
C ALA A 137 -4.46 -19.64 9.72
N PRO A 138 -4.32 -19.98 11.01
CA PRO A 138 -3.32 -20.97 11.40
C PRO A 138 -3.57 -22.24 10.59
N GLU A 139 -2.54 -22.84 10.00
CA GLU A 139 -2.64 -24.23 9.56
C GLU A 139 -3.09 -25.05 10.77
N ARG A 140 -4.30 -25.61 10.73
CA ARG A 140 -4.67 -26.65 11.69
C ARG A 140 -3.63 -27.75 11.51
N ALA A 141 -3.02 -28.19 12.60
CA ALA A 141 -2.19 -29.39 12.63
C ALA A 141 -3.05 -30.59 12.20
N GLU A 142 -3.16 -30.83 10.91
CA GLU A 142 -3.94 -31.91 10.30
C GLU A 142 -3.06 -33.16 10.08
N ASN A 143 -1.93 -33.26 10.78
CA ASN A 143 -0.99 -34.39 10.74
C ASN A 143 -0.70 -34.99 12.14
N LEU A 144 -1.59 -34.83 13.12
CA LEU A 144 -1.44 -35.46 14.45
C LEU A 144 -2.76 -36.07 14.95
N THR A 145 -3.32 -37.04 14.22
CA THR A 145 -4.12 -38.17 14.74
C THR A 145 -4.15 -39.28 13.72
#